data_AF-A0A4R7ZDW8-F1
#
_entry.id   AF-A0A4R7ZDW8-F1
#
_cell.length_a   1.000
_cell.length_b   1.000
_cell.length_c   1.000
_cell.angle_alpha   90.00
_cell.angle_beta   90.00
_cell.angle_gamma   90.00
#
_symmetry.space_group_name_H-M   'P 1'
#
loop_
_entity.id
_entity.type
_entity.pdbx_description
1 polymer ?
#
loop_
_entity_poly.entity_id
_entity_poly.type
_entity_poly.pdbx_seq_one_letter_code
_entity_poly.pdbx_strand_id
1 'polypeptide(L)'
;MTRAFLAVGPKYMAIWAGGAIPERKKQLDEAEVDRQLAEPVRELLRRGAADKTIRTDLPTEVLFQLYTALLERALVMVMRRELGAEQATAAVLGVFLRGATA
;
A
#
# COMPACT_ATOMS: atom_id res chain seq x y z
N MET A 1 3.41 -7.74 -1.79
CA MET A 1 3.73 -6.34 -2.15
C MET A 1 3.93 -5.44 -0.94
N THR A 2 3.01 -5.44 0.04
CA THR A 2 3.07 -4.67 1.31
C THR A 2 4.46 -4.66 1.95
N ARG A 3 5.06 -5.84 2.13
CA ARG A 3 6.41 -6.00 2.71
C ARG A 3 7.50 -5.30 1.91
N ALA A 4 7.51 -5.51 0.60
CA ALA A 4 8.50 -4.90 -0.31
C ALA A 4 8.35 -3.38 -0.32
N PHE A 5 7.10 -2.89 -0.34
CA PHE A 5 6.82 -1.45 -0.26
C PHE A 5 7.30 -0.84 1.06
N LEU A 6 7.04 -1.48 2.20
CA LEU A 6 7.47 -0.99 3.51
C LEU A 6 8.98 -1.16 3.77
N ALA A 7 9.63 -2.14 3.14
CA ALA A 7 11.06 -2.34 3.26
C ALA A 7 11.89 -1.35 2.41
N VAL A 8 11.38 -0.95 1.25
CA VAL A 8 12.11 -0.11 0.28
C VAL A 8 11.58 1.33 0.23
N GLY A 9 10.28 1.54 0.45
CA GLY A 9 9.61 2.84 0.44
C GLY A 9 10.24 3.89 1.35
N PRO A 10 10.66 3.58 2.59
CA PRO A 10 11.30 4.57 3.47
C PRO A 10 12.56 5.18 2.87
N LYS A 11 13.35 4.38 2.13
CA LYS A 11 14.59 4.86 1.49
C LYS A 11 14.28 5.84 0.36
N TYR A 12 13.29 5.54 -0.47
CA TYR A 12 12.88 6.43 -1.56
C TYR A 12 12.26 7.73 -1.04
N MET A 13 11.41 7.66 0.00
CA MET A 13 10.83 8.84 0.62
C MET A 13 11.86 9.70 1.36
N ALA A 14 12.87 9.09 2.00
CA ALA A 14 13.98 9.83 2.61
C ALA A 14 14.83 10.58 1.56
N ILE A 15 15.08 9.97 0.39
CA ILE A 15 15.75 10.64 -0.74
C ILE A 15 14.90 11.80 -1.27
N TRP A 16 13.58 11.62 -1.34
CA TRP A 16 12.65 12.63 -1.82
C TRP A 16 12.49 13.81 -0.85
N ALA A 17 12.35 13.54 0.46
CA ALA A 17 12.27 14.55 1.51
C ALA A 17 13.61 15.28 1.75
N GLY A 18 14.73 14.62 1.46
CA GLY A 18 16.08 15.19 1.56
C GLY A 18 16.50 16.05 0.36
N GLY A 19 15.61 16.32 -0.60
CA GLY A 19 15.87 17.21 -1.74
C GLY A 19 16.84 16.66 -2.80
N ALA A 20 17.19 15.37 -2.76
CA ALA A 20 18.26 14.79 -3.57
C ALA A 20 17.77 14.10 -4.86
N ILE A 21 16.66 14.54 -5.45
CA ILE A 21 16.22 14.06 -6.77
C ILE A 21 16.39 15.19 -7.79
N PRO A 22 17.29 15.04 -8.79
CA PRO A 22 17.34 15.98 -9.90
C PRO A 22 15.98 15.98 -10.63
N GLU A 23 15.47 17.18 -10.95
CA GLU A 23 14.17 17.47 -11.61
C GLU A 23 13.79 16.50 -12.77
N ARG A 24 14.75 15.80 -13.39
CA ARG A 24 14.52 14.78 -14.43
C ARG A 24 13.89 13.46 -13.95
N LYS A 25 13.81 13.17 -12.64
CA LYS A 25 13.20 11.94 -12.10
C LYS A 25 11.80 12.13 -11.50
N LYS A 26 11.19 13.31 -11.71
CA LYS A 26 9.83 13.64 -11.22
C LYS A 26 8.71 12.92 -11.98
N GLN A 27 8.98 12.34 -13.13
CA GLN A 27 8.00 11.54 -13.89
C GLN A 27 8.23 10.06 -13.59
N LEU A 28 7.81 9.62 -12.40
CA LEU A 28 7.27 8.26 -12.34
C LEU A 28 6.01 8.31 -13.22
N ASP A 29 5.97 7.50 -14.27
CA ASP A 29 4.77 7.38 -15.08
C ASP A 29 3.66 6.84 -14.17
N GLU A 30 2.74 7.74 -13.77
CA GLU A 30 1.64 7.41 -12.87
C GLU A 30 0.80 6.25 -13.43
N ALA A 31 0.69 6.17 -14.76
CA ALA A 31 -0.01 5.07 -15.41
C ALA A 31 0.74 3.74 -15.27
N GLU A 32 2.07 3.77 -15.28
CA GLU A 32 2.89 2.57 -15.05
C GLU A 32 2.86 2.15 -13.58
N VAL A 33 2.86 3.11 -12.64
CA VAL A 33 2.68 2.84 -11.21
C VAL A 33 1.30 2.24 -10.94
N ASP A 34 0.24 2.81 -11.49
CA ASP A 34 -1.12 2.28 -11.35
C ASP A 34 -1.20 0.86 -11.94
N ARG A 35 -0.65 0.63 -13.14
CA ARG A 35 -0.62 -0.67 -13.80
C ARG A 35 0.17 -1.73 -13.03
N GLN A 36 1.35 -1.39 -12.50
CA GLN A 36 2.22 -2.37 -11.85
C GLN A 36 1.88 -2.63 -10.39
N LEU A 37 1.28 -1.65 -9.68
CA LEU A 37 1.08 -1.74 -8.23
C LEU A 37 -0.38 -1.66 -7.81
N ALA A 38 -1.16 -0.71 -8.34
CA ALA A 38 -2.53 -0.49 -7.90
C ALA A 38 -3.49 -1.51 -8.50
N GLU A 39 -3.45 -1.71 -9.82
CA GLU A 39 -4.38 -2.59 -10.52
C GLU A 39 -4.31 -4.06 -10.08
N PRO A 40 -3.13 -4.66 -9.82
CA PRO A 40 -3.06 -6.01 -9.27
C PRO A 40 -3.75 -6.16 -7.92
N VAL A 41 -3.73 -5.11 -7.08
CA VAL A 41 -4.42 -5.11 -5.78
C VAL A 41 -5.92 -4.93 -5.98
N ARG A 42 -6.36 -4.01 -6.85
CA ARG A 42 -7.79 -3.88 -7.20
C ARG A 42 -8.35 -5.20 -7.73
N GLU A 43 -7.63 -5.86 -8.62
CA GLU A 43 -8.05 -7.14 -9.20
C GLU A 43 -8.11 -8.25 -8.15
N LEU A 44 -7.16 -8.30 -7.21
CA LEU A 44 -7.24 -9.20 -6.06
C LEU A 44 -8.53 -8.97 -5.26
N LEU A 45 -8.87 -7.72 -4.98
CA LEU A 45 -10.09 -7.38 -4.23
C LEU A 45 -11.36 -7.71 -5.01
N ARG A 46 -11.40 -7.48 -6.34
CA ARG A 46 -12.54 -7.83 -7.20
C ARG A 46 -12.78 -9.34 -7.20
N ARG A 47 -11.73 -10.14 -7.33
CA ARG A 47 -11.83 -11.61 -7.26
C ARG A 47 -12.36 -12.07 -5.90
N GLY A 48 -11.83 -11.49 -4.82
CA GLY A 48 -12.29 -11.80 -3.46
C GLY A 48 -13.74 -11.39 -3.20
N ALA A 49 -14.22 -10.31 -3.83
CA ALA A 49 -15.64 -9.94 -3.76
C ALA A 49 -16.52 -10.91 -4.57
N ALA A 50 -16.04 -11.36 -5.74
CA ALA A 50 -16.76 -12.30 -6.60
C ALA A 50 -16.91 -13.70 -5.97
N ASP A 51 -15.86 -14.18 -5.28
CA ASP A 51 -15.88 -15.46 -4.57
C ASP A 51 -16.41 -15.36 -3.13
N LYS A 52 -16.78 -14.15 -2.68
CA LYS A 52 -17.28 -13.82 -1.34
C LYS A 52 -16.30 -14.13 -0.20
N THR A 53 -15.00 -14.25 -0.48
CA THR A 53 -13.96 -14.30 0.56
C THR A 53 -13.67 -12.93 1.16
N ILE A 54 -13.98 -11.87 0.41
CA ILE A 54 -13.95 -10.47 0.84
C ILE A 54 -15.38 -9.96 0.93
N ARG A 55 -15.65 -9.16 1.97
CA ARG A 55 -16.93 -8.50 2.23
C ARG A 55 -17.42 -7.73 1.00
N THR A 56 -18.71 -7.85 0.72
CA THR A 56 -19.36 -7.26 -0.47
C THR A 56 -20.30 -6.11 -0.13
N ASP A 57 -20.42 -5.75 1.16
CA ASP A 57 -21.21 -4.61 1.63
C ASP A 57 -20.52 -3.26 1.36
N LEU A 58 -19.24 -3.27 0.98
CA LEU A 58 -18.47 -2.10 0.56
C LEU A 58 -18.00 -2.23 -0.89
N PRO A 59 -17.99 -1.13 -1.67
CA PRO A 59 -17.36 -1.13 -2.99
C PRO A 59 -15.87 -1.49 -2.90
N THR A 60 -15.37 -2.25 -3.87
CA THR A 60 -13.95 -2.63 -3.98
C THR A 60 -13.02 -1.42 -3.92
N GLU A 61 -13.43 -0.30 -4.52
CA GLU A 61 -12.63 0.93 -4.54
C GLU A 61 -12.49 1.57 -3.16
N VAL A 62 -13.50 1.43 -2.30
CA VAL A 62 -13.42 1.88 -0.90
C VAL A 62 -12.44 1.00 -0.13
N LEU A 63 -12.50 -0.32 -0.31
CA LEU A 63 -11.55 -1.25 0.33
C LEU A 63 -10.11 -0.97 -0.12
N PHE A 64 -9.90 -0.67 -1.40
CA PHE A 64 -8.60 -0.30 -1.94
C PHE A 64 -8.06 0.97 -1.29
N GLN A 65 -8.86 2.04 -1.20
CA GLN A 65 -8.46 3.30 -0.56
C GLN A 65 -8.13 3.13 0.92
N LEU A 66 -8.89 2.31 1.65
CA LEU A 66 -8.61 2.01 3.06
C LEU A 66 -7.28 1.26 3.21
N TYR A 67 -7.02 0.29 2.33
CA TYR A 67 -5.75 -0.44 2.32
C TYR A 67 -4.55 0.49 2.04
N THR A 68 -4.65 1.38 1.06
CA THR A 68 -3.57 2.33 0.74
C THR A 68 -3.34 3.33 1.88
N ALA A 69 -4.40 3.82 2.52
CA ALA A 69 -4.28 4.71 3.69
C ALA A 69 -3.55 4.03 4.86
N LEU A 70 -3.83 2.75 5.13
CA LEU A 70 -3.11 1.98 6.14
C LEU A 70 -1.63 1.81 5.77
N LEU A 71 -1.33 1.50 4.50
CA LEU A 71 0.04 1.40 3.99
C LEU A 71 0.82 2.70 4.14
N GLU A 72 0.23 3.83 3.74
CA GLU A 72 0.85 5.15 3.84
C GLU A 72 1.16 5.51 5.30
N ARG A 73 0.22 5.25 6.22
CA ARG A 73 0.47 5.52 7.64
C ARG A 73 1.55 4.60 8.21
N ALA A 74 1.53 3.32 7.87
CA ALA A 74 2.54 2.36 8.29
C ALA A 74 3.94 2.75 7.78
N LEU A 75 4.03 3.27 6.56
CA LEU A 75 5.27 3.80 6.00
C LEU A 75 5.83 4.94 6.87
N VAL A 76 4.98 5.88 7.29
CA VAL A 76 5.37 6.97 8.19
C VAL A 76 5.90 6.43 9.53
N MET A 77 5.25 5.41 10.11
CA MET A 77 5.69 4.78 11.36
C MET A 77 7.06 4.11 11.21
N VAL A 78 7.31 3.43 10.07
CA VAL A 78 8.63 2.84 9.77
C VAL A 78 9.70 3.92 9.61
N MET A 79 9.40 5.02 8.90
CA MET A 79 10.33 6.14 8.74
C MET A 79 10.70 6.79 10.09
N ARG A 80 9.73 6.88 11.01
CA ARG A 80 9.93 7.41 12.37
C ARG A 80 10.59 6.40 13.32
N ARG A 81 10.90 5.19 12.84
CA ARG A 81 11.42 4.06 13.64
C ARG A 81 10.50 3.65 14.79
N GLU A 82 9.21 3.94 14.68
CA GLU A 82 8.18 3.50 15.63
C GLU A 82 7.89 2.00 15.45
N LEU A 83 8.04 1.49 14.22
CA LEU A 83 7.92 0.06 13.87
C LEU A 83 9.00 -0.37 12.87
N GLY A 84 9.36 -1.65 12.91
CA GLY A 84 10.13 -2.29 11.83
C GLY A 84 9.24 -2.61 10.62
N ALA A 85 9.83 -2.72 9.43
CA ALA A 85 9.08 -2.99 8.18
C ALA A 85 8.23 -4.28 8.24
N GLU A 86 8.74 -5.34 8.87
CA GLU A 86 8.01 -6.59 9.07
C GLU A 86 6.83 -6.42 10.03
N GLN A 87 7.03 -5.71 11.15
CA GLN A 87 5.97 -5.43 12.12
C GLN A 87 4.86 -4.57 11.50
N ALA A 88 5.24 -3.53 10.76
CA ALA A 88 4.32 -2.66 10.03
C ALA A 88 3.53 -3.43 8.96
N THR A 89 4.19 -4.34 8.24
CA THR A 89 3.53 -5.22 7.25
C THR A 89 2.49 -6.10 7.91
N ALA A 90 2.86 -6.77 9.02
CA ALA A 90 1.95 -7.64 9.75
C ALA A 90 0.76 -6.86 10.33
N ALA A 91 0.99 -5.64 10.82
CA ALA A 91 -0.07 -4.77 11.33
C ALA A 91 -1.07 -4.37 10.24
N VAL A 92 -0.59 -3.88 9.08
CA VAL A 92 -1.45 -3.48 7.95
C VAL A 92 -2.28 -4.66 7.46
N LEU A 93 -1.64 -5.80 7.18
CA LEU A 93 -2.35 -6.97 6.68
C LEU A 93 -3.31 -7.53 7.75
N GLY A 94 -2.91 -7.57 9.01
CA GLY A 94 -3.74 -8.05 10.10
C GLY A 94 -5.00 -7.20 10.32
N VAL A 95 -4.88 -5.87 10.26
CA VAL A 95 -6.01 -4.95 10.40
C VAL A 95 -6.90 -5.01 9.16
N PHE A 96 -6.31 -4.91 7.98
CA PHE A 96 -7.07 -4.88 6.73
C PHE A 96 -7.81 -6.20 6.49
N LEU A 97 -7.12 -7.34 6.55
CA LEU A 97 -7.73 -8.63 6.23
C LEU A 97 -8.82 -9.00 7.23
N ARG A 98 -8.65 -8.75 8.54
CA ARG A 98 -9.73 -8.99 9.52
C ARG A 98 -10.97 -8.14 9.26
N GLY A 99 -10.80 -6.91 8.78
CA GLY A 99 -11.91 -6.02 8.45
C GLY A 99 -12.51 -6.27 7.06
N ALA A 100 -11.77 -6.94 6.18
CA ALA A 100 -12.14 -7.17 4.79
C ALA A 100 -12.72 -8.56 4.54
N THR A 101 -12.45 -9.56 5.37
CA THR A 101 -13.05 -10.91 5.24
C THR A 101 -14.53 -10.90 5.62
N ALA A 102 -15.32 -11.70 4.90
CA ALA A 102 -16.75 -11.91 5.15
C ALA A 102 -17.05 -12.86 6.32
#